data_AF-M9R8J7-F1
#
_entry.id   AF-M9R8J7-F1
#
_cell.length_a   1.000
_cell.length_b   1.000
_cell.length_c   1.000
_cell.angle_alpha   90.00
_cell.angle_beta   90.00
_cell.angle_gamma   90.00
#
_symmetry.space_group_name_H-M   'P 1'
#
loop_
_entity.id
_entity.type
_entity.pdbx_description
1 polymer ?
#
loop_
_entity_poly.entity_id
_entity_poly.type
_entity_poly.pdbx_seq_one_letter_code
_entity_poly.pdbx_strand_id
1 'polypeptide(L)' 'MGQGMPRIDAIRQISVTEQTYYRWKKKYGGTGTEQLKELKRLQKENERLRRAVSDLTLDKLILKEAASGNF' A
#
# COMPACT_ATOMS: atom_id res chain seq x y z
N MET A 1 19.67 18.96 2.64
CA MET A 1 18.90 19.24 1.40
C MET A 1 19.54 18.42 0.28
N GLY A 2 19.03 17.23 -0.01
CA GLY A 2 19.60 16.35 -1.03
C GLY A 2 19.32 16.89 -2.43
N GLN A 3 20.22 17.69 -2.98
CA GLN A 3 20.12 18.07 -4.39
C GLN A 3 20.55 16.87 -5.23
N GLY A 4 19.57 16.15 -5.76
CA GLY A 4 19.83 15.10 -6.75
C GLY A 4 20.47 15.69 -8.02
N MET A 5 21.19 14.84 -8.76
CA MET A 5 21.82 15.19 -10.03
C MET A 5 20.80 15.84 -10.99
N PRO A 6 21.18 16.92 -11.73
CA PRO A 6 20.31 17.53 -12.71
C PRO A 6 19.80 16.50 -13.74
N ARG A 7 18.51 16.56 -14.08
CA ARG A 7 17.86 15.59 -14.96
C ARG A 7 18.59 15.37 -16.28
N ILE A 8 19.11 16.44 -16.88
CA ILE A 8 19.85 16.38 -18.15
C ILE A 8 21.12 15.56 -17.99
N ASP A 9 21.82 15.71 -16.86
CA ASP A 9 23.04 14.97 -16.56
C ASP A 9 22.74 13.49 -16.30
N ALA A 10 21.61 13.20 -15.65
CA ALA A 10 21.12 11.83 -15.46
C ALA A 10 20.81 11.12 -16.79
N ILE A 11 20.13 11.82 -17.70
CA ILE A 11 19.77 11.34 -19.03
C ILE A 11 21.04 11.06 -19.87
N ARG A 12 22.02 11.97 -19.80
CA ARG A 12 23.32 11.80 -20.47
C ARG A 12 24.13 10.63 -19.90
N GLN A 13 24.13 10.46 -18.57
CA GLN A 13 24.87 9.37 -17.91
C GLN A 13 24.39 7.99 -18.34
N ILE A 14 23.08 7.81 -18.50
CA ILE A 14 22.50 6.53 -18.97
C ILE A 14 22.41 6.46 -20.49
N SER A 15 22.98 7.43 -21.21
CA SER A 15 23.05 7.49 -22.68
C SER A 15 21.70 7.32 -23.39
N VAL A 16 20.63 7.90 -22.82
CA VAL A 16 19.30 7.93 -23.47
C VAL A 16 18.95 9.34 -23.92
N THR A 17 18.06 9.46 -24.91
CA THR A 17 17.54 10.77 -25.30
C THR A 17 16.50 11.27 -24.30
N GLU A 18 16.34 12.59 -24.20
CA GLU A 18 15.35 13.20 -23.32
C GLU A 18 13.92 12.76 -23.66
N GLN A 19 13.62 12.54 -24.95
CA GLN A 19 12.33 11.99 -25.39
C GLN A 19 12.09 10.57 -24.86
N THR A 20 13.13 9.73 -24.84
CA THR A 20 13.05 8.36 -24.31
C THR A 20 12.78 8.37 -22.81
N TYR A 21 13.45 9.26 -22.08
CA TYR A 21 13.20 9.49 -20.65
C TYR A 21 11.75 9.89 -20.38
N TYR A 22 11.19 10.87 -21.11
CA TYR A 22 9.79 11.27 -20.91
C TYR A 22 8.80 10.15 -21.27
N ARG A 23 9.10 9.35 -22.31
CA ARG A 23 8.28 8.18 -22.66
C ARG A 23 8.27 7.15 -21.53
N TRP A 24 9.43 6.87 -20.92
CA TRP A 24 9.53 5.96 -19.78
C TRP A 24 8.89 6.55 -18.52
N LYS A 25 9.09 7.84 -18.24
CA LYS A 25 8.41 8.54 -17.15
C LYS A 25 6.89 8.49 -17.30
N LYS A 26 6.36 8.66 -18.52
CA LYS A 26 4.93 8.53 -18.81
C LYS A 26 4.43 7.09 -18.62
N LYS A 27 5.23 6.10 -19.06
CA LYS A 27 4.86 4.68 -19.03
C LYS A 27 4.98 4.04 -17.64
N TYR A 28 5.97 4.45 -16.86
CA TYR A 28 6.34 3.79 -15.59
C TYR A 28 6.27 4.72 -14.37
N GLY A 29 6.25 6.05 -14.57
CA GLY A 29 6.25 7.03 -13.48
C GLY A 29 4.91 7.16 -12.74
N GLY A 30 3.81 6.63 -13.29
CA GLY A 30 2.48 6.59 -12.63
C GLY A 30 2.10 5.22 -12.05
N THR A 31 2.71 4.14 -12.52
CA THR A 31 2.36 2.77 -12.09
C THR A 31 2.69 2.53 -10.62
N GLY A 32 3.82 3.04 -10.14
CA GLY A 32 4.22 2.89 -8.73
C GLY A 32 3.31 3.65 -7.76
N THR A 33 2.81 4.82 -8.14
CA THR A 33 1.93 5.62 -7.25
C THR A 33 0.54 5.00 -7.11
N GLU A 34 -0.02 4.44 -8.18
CA GLU A 34 -1.32 3.76 -8.12
C GLU A 34 -1.22 2.42 -7.37
N GLN A 35 -0.15 1.65 -7.58
CA GLN A 35 0.11 0.44 -6.80
C GLN A 35 0.29 0.74 -5.31
N LEU A 36 0.98 1.83 -4.94
CA LEU A 36 1.13 2.25 -3.55
C LEU A 36 -0.20 2.71 -2.92
N LYS A 37 -1.06 3.39 -3.68
CA LYS A 37 -2.41 3.76 -3.22
C LYS A 37 -3.25 2.52 -2.94
N GLU A 38 -3.22 1.55 -3.86
CA GLU A 38 -3.96 0.30 -3.69
C GLU A 38 -3.43 -0.51 -2.51
N LEU A 39 -2.10 -0.57 -2.33
CA LEU A 39 -1.48 -1.24 -1.19
C LEU A 39 -1.91 -0.60 0.14
N LYS A 40 -1.93 0.73 0.23
CA LYS A 40 -2.41 1.45 1.43
C LYS A 40 -3.89 1.20 1.70
N ARG A 41 -4.72 1.17 0.64
CA ARG A 41 -6.15 0.85 0.75
C ARG A 41 -6.35 -0.57 1.28
N LEU A 42 -5.64 -1.54 0.73
CA LEU A 42 -5.71 -2.94 1.17
C LEU A 42 -5.22 -3.13 2.60
N GLN A 43 -4.15 -2.43 3.00
CA GLN A 43 -3.68 -2.43 4.39
C GLN A 43 -4.76 -1.92 5.36
N LYS A 44 -5.39 -0.80 5.05
CA LYS A 44 -6.46 -0.22 5.87
C LYS A 44 -7.69 -1.14 5.97
N GLU A 45 -8.09 -1.77 4.86
CA GLU A 45 -9.20 -2.72 4.90
C GLU A 45 -8.84 -3.98 5.71
N ASN A 46 -7.60 -4.47 5.60
CA ASN A 46 -7.13 -5.60 6.39
C ASN A 46 -7.18 -5.31 7.90
N GLU A 47 -6.72 -4.12 8.32
CA GLU A 47 -6.81 -3.67 9.71
C GLU A 47 -8.26 -3.63 10.20
N ARG A 48 -9.16 -3.08 9.38
CA ARG A 48 -10.60 -3.02 9.71
C ARG A 48 -11.20 -4.42 9.88
N LEU A 49 -10.90 -5.33 8.94
CA LEU A 49 -11.38 -6.70 8.97
C LEU A 49 -10.84 -7.47 10.18
N ARG A 50 -9.54 -7.32 10.50
CA ARG A 50 -8.95 -7.95 11.69
C ARG A 50 -9.63 -7.50 12.97
N ARG A 51 -9.90 -6.20 13.12
CA ARG A 51 -10.64 -5.69 14.29
C ARG A 51 -12.05 -6.28 14.36
N ALA A 52 -12.80 -6.24 13.26
CA ALA A 52 -14.15 -6.81 13.22
C ALA A 52 -14.17 -8.30 13.56
N VAL A 53 -13.21 -9.09 13.05
CA VAL A 53 -13.09 -10.51 13.37
C VAL A 53 -12.77 -10.74 14.85
N SER A 54 -11.87 -9.95 15.44
CA SER A 54 -11.54 -10.04 16.87
C SER A 54 -12.76 -9.73 17.74
N ASP A 55 -13.48 -8.65 17.44
CA ASP A 55 -14.67 -8.23 18.19
C ASP A 55 -15.76 -9.32 18.12
N LEU A 56 -16.06 -9.82 16.91
CA LEU A 56 -17.03 -10.91 16.71
C LEU A 56 -16.60 -12.21 17.40
N THR A 57 -15.30 -12.50 17.43
CA THR A 57 -14.76 -13.68 18.12
C THR A 57 -14.96 -13.55 19.63
N LEU A 58 -14.70 -12.36 20.19
CA LEU A 58 -14.94 -12.09 21.60
C LEU A 58 -16.42 -12.21 21.95
N ASP A 59 -17.30 -11.59 21.18
CA ASP A 59 -18.76 -11.68 21.38
C ASP A 59 -19.22 -13.14 21.35
N LYS A 60 -18.73 -13.92 20.39
CA LYS A 60 -19.04 -15.34 20.29
C LYS A 60 -18.59 -16.12 21.52
N LEU A 61 -17.41 -15.81 22.08
CA LEU A 61 -16.91 -16.47 23.29
C LEU A 61 -17.78 -16.11 24.50
N ILE A 62 -18.10 -14.84 24.68
CA ILE A 62 -18.97 -14.36 25.77
C ILE A 62 -20.34 -15.04 25.70
N LEU A 63 -20.96 -15.06 24.51
CA LEU A 63 -22.27 -15.70 24.32
C LEU A 63 -22.21 -17.21 24.58
N LYS A 64 -21.12 -17.87 24.16
CA LYS A 64 -20.93 -19.30 24.42
C LYS A 64 -20.77 -19.59 25.91
N GLU A 65 -19.99 -18.78 26.62
CA GLU A 65 -19.78 -18.92 28.07
C GLU A 65 -21.08 -18.69 28.84
N ALA A 66 -21.79 -17.61 28.53
CA ALA A 66 -23.11 -17.31 29.10
C ALA A 66 -24.14 -18.42 28.84
N ALA A 67 -24.14 -19.00 27.64
CA ALA A 67 -25.02 -20.11 27.30
C ALA A 67 -24.59 -21.45 27.93
N SER A 68 -23.31 -21.61 28.25
CA SER A 68 -22.78 -22.86 28.79
C SER A 68 -23.08 -23.08 30.28
N GLY A 69 -23.56 -22.05 31.00
CA GLY A 69 -24.16 -22.13 32.33
C GLY A 69 -23.35 -22.92 33.37
N ASN A 70 -22.83 -22.23 34.39
CA ASN A 70 -22.38 -22.91 35.62
C ASN A 70 -23.59 -23.53 36.34
N PHE A 71 -23.94 -24.77 36.00
CA PHE A 71 -24.76 -25.67 36.81
C PHE A 71 -23.87 -26.71 37.48
#